data_AF-A0A2E0IBA6-F1
#
_entry.id   AF-A0A2E0IBA6-F1
#
_cell.length_a   1.000
_cell.length_b   1.000
_cell.length_c   1.000
_cell.angle_alpha   90.00
_cell.angle_beta   90.00
_cell.angle_gamma   90.00
#
_symmetry.space_group_name_H-M   'P 1'
#
loop_
_entity.id
_entity.type
_entity.pdbx_description
1 polymer ?
#
loop_
_entity_poly.entity_id
_entity_poly.type
_entity_poly.pdbx_seq_one_letter_code
_entity_poly.pdbx_strand_id
1 'polypeptide(L)' 'MGCGEGRHSIGGFIESSANVIGLDLCLEDVQTAKTRLNDFDVGDLSTSCNFGVANINDIPFKESSLDAVICSEVLEHVDS' A
#
# COMPACT_ATOMS: atom_id res chain seq x y z
N MET A 1 -0.01 -3.77 3.98
CA MET A 1 -0.60 -3.25 5.23
C MET A 1 0.49 -2.53 6.01
N GLY A 2 0.16 -1.40 6.63
CA GLY A 2 1.14 -0.50 7.24
C GLY A 2 2.07 0.11 6.19
N CYS A 3 1.52 0.72 5.14
CA CYS A 3 2.36 1.25 4.06
C CYS A 3 3.15 2.49 4.47
N GLY A 4 2.80 3.15 5.58
CA GLY A 4 3.29 4.46 5.98
C GLY A 4 3.26 5.42 4.80
N GLU A 5 4.37 6.13 4.60
CA GLU A 5 4.56 7.07 3.49
C GLU A 5 4.87 6.40 2.14
N GLY A 6 4.60 5.09 2.00
CA GLY A 6 4.53 4.40 0.70
C GLY A 6 5.82 3.76 0.18
N ARG A 7 6.94 3.78 0.93
CA ARG A 7 8.25 3.30 0.44
C ARG A 7 8.20 1.91 -0.22
N HIS A 8 7.63 0.92 0.46
CA HIS A 8 7.57 -0.46 -0.06
C HIS A 8 6.52 -0.63 -1.15
N SER A 9 5.39 0.06 -1.05
CA SER A 9 4.32 0.00 -2.06
C SER A 9 4.77 0.62 -3.38
N ILE A 10 5.40 1.80 -3.34
CA ILE A 10 5.92 2.49 -4.53
C ILE A 10 7.06 1.68 -5.15
N GLY A 11 8.02 1.22 -4.34
CA GLY A 11 9.11 0.37 -4.84
C GLY A 11 8.58 -0.92 -5.46
N GLY A 12 7.62 -1.59 -4.81
CA GLY A 12 6.97 -2.78 -5.36
C GLY A 12 6.23 -2.49 -6.67
N PHE A 13 5.56 -1.34 -6.78
CA PHE A 13 4.87 -0.95 -8.00
C PHE A 13 5.82 -0.65 -9.17
N ILE A 14 6.96 -0.03 -8.92
CA ILE A 14 7.93 0.33 -9.97
C ILE A 14 8.72 -0.90 -10.42
N GLU A 15 9.14 -1.73 -9.47
CA GLU A 15 10.01 -2.88 -9.73
C GLU A 15 9.21 -4.13 -10.16
N SER A 16 7.88 -4.10 -10.07
CA SER A 16 7.02 -5.21 -10.48
C SER A 16 5.91 -4.77 -11.42
N SER A 17 5.49 -5.64 -12.33
CA SER A 17 4.27 -5.44 -13.13
C SER A 17 3.01 -5.86 -12.35
N ALA A 18 2.88 -5.47 -11.08
CA ALA A 18 1.74 -5.78 -10.22
C ALA A 18 0.85 -4.56 -9.95
N ASN A 19 -0.44 -4.81 -9.73
CA ASN A 19 -1.33 -3.81 -9.12
C ASN A 19 -1.06 -3.77 -7.62
N VAL A 20 -0.72 -2.60 -7.10
CA VAL A 20 -0.32 -2.42 -5.70
C VAL A 20 -1.34 -1.56 -4.97
N ILE A 21 -1.68 -1.98 -3.75
CA ILE A 21 -2.49 -1.20 -2.83
C ILE A 21 -1.72 -1.03 -1.51
N GLY A 22 -1.41 0.21 -1.17
CA GLY A 22 -0.86 0.59 0.12
C GLY A 22 -1.98 0.99 1.08
N LEU A 23 -2.06 0.32 2.23
CA LEU A 23 -3.02 0.65 3.29
C LEU A 23 -2.31 0.97 4.59
N ASP A 24 -2.74 2.05 5.25
CA ASP A 24 -2.26 2.46 6.58
C ASP A 24 -3.41 3.01 7.44
N LEU A 25 -3.20 3.14 8.74
CA LEU A 25 -4.13 3.81 9.66
C LEU A 25 -3.94 5.34 9.64
N CYS A 26 -2.72 5.81 9.36
CA CYS A 26 -2.38 7.23 9.38
C CYS A 26 -2.75 7.91 8.06
N LEU A 27 -3.76 8.77 8.09
CA LEU A 27 -4.20 9.52 6.91
C LEU A 27 -3.09 10.44 6.35
N GLU A 28 -2.30 11.05 7.22
CA GLU A 28 -1.20 11.95 6.81
C GLU A 28 -0.12 11.18 6.05
N ASP A 29 0.26 10.00 6.53
CA ASP A 29 1.22 9.14 5.85
C ASP A 29 0.68 8.67 4.48
N VAL A 30 -0.60 8.30 4.41
CA VAL A 30 -1.27 7.92 3.16
C VAL A 30 -1.28 9.07 2.15
N GLN A 31 -1.52 10.31 2.60
CA GLN A 31 -1.46 11.49 1.73
C GLN A 31 -0.05 11.77 1.23
N THR A 32 0.95 11.60 2.11
CA THR A 32 2.37 11.71 1.75
C THR A 32 2.75 10.64 0.73
N ALA A 33 2.34 9.38 0.94
CA ALA A 33 2.57 8.27 0.01
C ALA A 33 2.00 8.56 -1.39
N LYS A 34 0.75 9.03 -1.46
CA LYS A 34 0.10 9.43 -2.71
C LYS A 34 0.85 10.55 -3.42
N THR A 35 1.38 11.51 -2.66
CA THR A 35 2.14 12.64 -3.22
C THR A 35 3.49 12.16 -3.78
N ARG A 36 4.21 11.30 -3.04
CA ARG A 36 5.50 10.74 -3.44
C ARG A 36 5.43 9.86 -4.69
N LEU A 37 4.30 9.22 -4.95
CA LEU A 37 4.12 8.47 -6.20
C LEU A 37 4.29 9.36 -7.44
N ASN A 38 3.96 10.66 -7.34
CA ASN A 38 4.13 11.60 -8.46
C ASN A 38 5.59 11.94 -8.77
N ASP A 39 6.53 11.57 -7.89
CA ASP A 39 7.97 11.78 -8.12
C ASP A 39 8.54 10.79 -9.14
N PHE A 40 7.74 9.81 -9.59
CA PHE A 40 8.12 8.75 -10.51
C PHE A 40 7.34 8.84 -11.82
N ASP A 41 8.03 8.57 -12.93
CA ASP A 41 7.39 8.45 -14.24
C ASP A 41 6.76 7.06 -14.40
N VAL A 42 5.44 7.01 -14.26
CA VAL A 42 4.65 5.77 -14.21
C VAL A 42 3.58 5.72 -15.30
N GLY A 43 3.58 6.68 -16.23
CA GLY A 43 2.54 6.83 -17.25
C GLY A 43 2.45 5.69 -18.26
N ASP A 44 3.56 4.99 -18.50
CA ASP A 44 3.64 3.86 -19.42
C ASP A 44 3.34 2.51 -18.76
N LEU A 45 3.12 2.47 -17.44
CA LEU A 45 2.82 1.24 -16.72
C LEU A 45 1.35 0.84 -16.92
N SER A 46 1.11 -0.44 -17.23
CA SER A 46 -0.25 -0.99 -17.37
C SER A 46 -0.91 -1.36 -16.03
N THR A 47 -0.20 -1.15 -14.93
CA THR A 47 -0.66 -1.44 -13.57
C THR A 47 -0.89 -0.15 -12.80
N SER A 48 -1.49 -0.26 -11.62
CA SER A 48 -1.78 0.89 -10.76
C SER A 48 -1.24 0.72 -9.35
N CYS A 49 -0.88 1.85 -8.72
CA CYS A 49 -0.58 1.94 -7.31
C CYS A 49 -1.55 2.89 -6.63
N ASN A 50 -2.33 2.37 -5.69
CA ASN A 50 -3.34 3.14 -4.96
C ASN A 50 -3.05 3.11 -3.46
N PHE A 51 -3.45 4.18 -2.77
CA PHE A 51 -3.30 4.30 -1.32
C PHE A 51 -4.64 4.54 -0.66
N GLY A 52 -4.83 3.98 0.53
CA GLY A 52 -6.08 4.11 1.29
C GLY A 52 -5.85 3.99 2.79
N VAL A 53 -6.83 4.49 3.56
CA VAL A 53 -6.84 4.33 5.01
C VAL A 53 -7.65 3.10 5.37
N ALA A 54 -7.06 2.15 6.08
CA ALA A 54 -7.74 0.93 6.54
C ALA A 54 -7.06 0.31 7.75
N ASN A 55 -7.85 -0.38 8.58
CA ASN A 55 -7.34 -1.16 9.69
C ASN A 55 -7.01 -2.59 9.23
N ILE A 56 -5.91 -3.16 9.73
CA ILE A 56 -5.54 -4.55 9.41
C ILE A 56 -6.50 -5.60 9.97
N ASN A 57 -7.25 -5.25 11.03
CA ASN A 57 -8.30 -6.09 11.59
C ASN A 57 -9.60 -6.07 10.76
N ASP A 58 -9.75 -5.10 9.85
CA ASP A 58 -10.93 -4.95 9.00
C ASP A 58 -10.52 -4.43 7.61
N ILE A 59 -9.95 -5.35 6.83
CA ILE A 59 -9.44 -5.05 5.50
C ILE A 59 -10.63 -4.99 4.52
N PRO A 60 -10.78 -3.93 3.71
CA PRO A 60 -11.93 -3.73 2.81
C PRO A 60 -11.84 -4.55 1.51
N PHE A 61 -11.37 -5.80 1.60
CA PHE A 61 -11.23 -6.71 0.47
C PHE A 61 -11.95 -8.03 0.75
N LYS A 62 -12.39 -8.68 -0.33
CA LYS A 62 -13.00 -10.00 -0.23
C LYS A 62 -11.91 -11.02 0.10
N GLU A 63 -12.30 -12.09 0.79
CA GLU A 63 -11.39 -13.21 0.99
C GLU A 63 -10.85 -13.74 -0.34
N SER A 64 -9.56 -14.10 -0.33
CA SER A 64 -8.86 -14.63 -1.52
C SER A 64 -8.89 -13.72 -2.75
N SER A 65 -9.08 -12.40 -2.58
CA SER A 65 -9.05 -11.45 -3.71
C SER A 65 -7.68 -10.81 -3.95
N LEU A 66 -6.67 -11.15 -3.13
CA LEU A 66 -5.31 -10.63 -3.23
C LEU A 66 -4.35 -11.80 -3.47
N ASP A 67 -3.45 -11.66 -4.45
CA ASP A 67 -2.42 -12.68 -4.74
C ASP A 67 -1.34 -12.75 -3.65
N ALA A 68 -1.04 -11.61 -3.01
CA ALA A 68 -0.05 -11.50 -1.94
C ALA A 68 -0.39 -10.35 -0.98
N VAL A 69 0.04 -10.50 0.28
CA VAL A 69 -0.06 -9.45 1.30
C VAL A 69 1.31 -9.23 1.93
N ILE A 70 1.79 -7.99 1.91
CA ILE A 70 3.01 -7.56 2.60
C ILE A 70 2.60 -6.80 3.86
N CYS A 71 3.17 -7.20 4.99
CA CYS A 71 2.95 -6.62 6.31
C CYS A 71 4.29 -6.68 7.06
N SER A 72 4.98 -5.54 7.19
CA SER A 72 6.32 -5.46 7.78
C SER A 72 6.26 -4.52 8.97
N GLU A 73 6.64 -5.02 10.16
CA GLU A 73 6.64 -4.25 11.41
C GLU A 73 5.27 -3.62 11.76
N VAL A 74 4.19 -4.39 11.61
CA VAL A 74 2.81 -3.94 11.91
C VAL A 74 2.16 -4.83 12.96
N LEU A 75 2.35 -6.15 12.86
CA LEU A 75 1.60 -7.11 13.67
C LEU A 75 1.95 -7.01 15.15
N GLU A 76 3.15 -6.55 15.50
CA GLU A 76 3.53 -6.27 16.89
C GLU A 76 2.77 -5.10 17.54
N HIS A 77 2.07 -4.30 16.74
CA HIS A 77 1.29 -3.14 17.18
C HIS A 77 -0.23 -3.39 17.17
N VAL A 78 -0.66 -4.60 16.81
CA VAL A 78 -2.08 -4.98 16.79
C VAL A 78 -2.42 -5.65 18.11
N ASP A 79 -3.50 -5.17 18.75
CA ASP A 79 -4.01 -5.79 19.97
C ASP A 79 -4.37 -7.27 19.74
N SER A 80 -4.03 -8.12 20.71
CA SER A 80 -4.25 -9.57 20.67
C SER A 80 -5.66 -9.98 21.10
#